data_AF-A0A1A9ZSE9-F1
#
_entry.id   AF-A0A1A9ZSE9-F1
#
_cell.length_a   1.000
_cell.length_b   1.000
_cell.length_c   1.000
_cell.angle_alpha   90.00
_cell.angle_beta   90.00
_cell.angle_gamma   90.00
#
_symmetry.space_group_name_H-M   'P 1'
#
loop_
_entity.id
_entity.type
_entity.pdbx_description
1 polymer ?
#
loop_
_entity_poly.entity_id
_entity_poly.type
_entity_poly.pdbx_seq_one_letter_code
_entity_poly.pdbx_strand_id
1 'polypeptide(L)'
;MWDDDDKAVALITSLRGAAAEIIQIIPEGKRTEFAATMDALERKYGSKHVKEVSHLELSSRCQKLNERIQDYATEIKRLANLAYIGVPDDVLERLKIDAFVKGLRDAELKKAAWTSPKPTFTETLGFALTQEAASVLWTSSMKVRRTEVSSESDISDVVCAAVRQVLRENKRMPASKTRKCYACQKPGHFARECRAKHKGSYSTSPTRNVSEGASEISHEQALN
;
A
#
# COMPACT_ATOMS: atom_id res chain seq x y z
N MET A 1 30.97 -16.30 -27.33
CA MET A 1 30.68 -15.29 -26.29
C MET A 1 30.18 -14.07 -27.05
N TRP A 2 28.94 -13.63 -26.83
CA TRP A 2 28.38 -12.50 -27.58
C TRP A 2 28.93 -11.19 -27.04
N ASP A 3 29.31 -10.28 -27.93
CA ASP A 3 29.65 -8.91 -27.59
C ASP A 3 28.39 -8.04 -27.43
N ASP A 4 28.57 -6.78 -27.06
CA ASP A 4 27.44 -5.89 -26.76
C ASP A 4 26.68 -5.46 -28.03
N ASP A 5 27.34 -5.46 -29.19
CA ASP A 5 26.71 -5.15 -30.47
C ASP A 5 25.81 -6.32 -30.92
N ASP A 6 26.31 -7.56 -30.81
CA ASP A 6 25.54 -8.79 -31.04
C ASP A 6 24.28 -8.83 -30.16
N LYS A 7 24.42 -8.49 -28.87
CA LYS A 7 23.29 -8.43 -27.93
C LYS A 7 22.27 -7.36 -28.31
N ALA A 8 22.74 -6.17 -28.71
CA ALA A 8 21.85 -5.08 -29.10
C ALA A 8 21.02 -5.46 -30.33
N VAL A 9 21.67 -5.97 -31.38
CA VAL A 9 21.00 -6.41 -32.61
C VAL A 9 20.01 -7.53 -32.32
N ALA A 10 20.40 -8.55 -31.54
CA ALA A 10 19.52 -9.65 -31.16
C ALA A 10 18.30 -9.17 -30.35
N LEU A 11 18.51 -8.29 -29.36
CA LEU A 11 17.44 -7.72 -28.54
C LEU A 11 16.47 -6.93 -29.42
N ILE A 12 16.95 -5.97 -30.19
CA ILE A 12 16.14 -5.11 -31.07
C ILE A 12 15.31 -5.95 -32.05
N THR A 13 15.93 -6.95 -32.65
CA THR A 13 15.27 -7.86 -33.61
C THR A 13 14.25 -8.78 -32.94
N SER A 14 14.33 -9.00 -31.62
CA SER A 14 13.38 -9.81 -30.86
C SER A 14 12.14 -9.03 -30.37
N LEU A 15 12.22 -7.69 -30.31
CA LEU A 15 11.11 -6.87 -29.80
C LEU A 15 9.88 -6.96 -30.73
N ARG A 16 8.69 -7.07 -30.13
CA ARG A 16 7.41 -7.18 -30.85
C ARG A 16 6.36 -6.25 -30.24
N GLY A 17 5.43 -5.78 -31.06
CA GLY A 17 4.29 -4.97 -30.62
C GLY A 17 4.70 -3.71 -29.85
N ALA A 18 4.01 -3.43 -28.74
CA ALA A 18 4.26 -2.25 -27.90
C ALA A 18 5.71 -2.15 -27.38
N ALA A 19 6.41 -3.28 -27.25
CA ALA A 19 7.80 -3.32 -26.84
C ALA A 19 8.76 -2.86 -27.96
N ALA A 20 8.40 -3.01 -29.23
CA ALA A 20 9.21 -2.49 -30.35
C ALA A 20 9.15 -0.96 -30.45
N GLU A 21 8.04 -0.35 -30.02
CA GLU A 21 7.86 1.11 -30.03
C GLU A 21 8.87 1.85 -29.13
N ILE A 22 9.52 1.18 -28.18
CA ILE A 22 10.53 1.82 -27.32
C ILE A 22 11.70 2.38 -28.13
N ILE A 23 12.01 1.77 -29.28
CA ILE A 23 13.15 2.16 -30.10
C ILE A 23 12.99 3.59 -30.59
N GLN A 24 11.74 4.04 -30.80
CA GLN A 24 11.42 5.40 -31.20
C GLN A 24 11.70 6.42 -30.10
N ILE A 25 11.67 6.00 -28.83
CA ILE A 25 11.90 6.84 -27.64
C ILE A 25 13.42 7.01 -27.39
N ILE A 26 14.24 6.07 -27.87
CA ILE A 26 15.69 6.11 -27.73
C ILE A 26 16.28 7.10 -28.75
N PRO A 27 17.19 8.00 -28.34
CA PRO A 27 17.91 8.88 -29.26
C PRO A 27 18.62 8.11 -30.38
N GLU A 28 18.58 8.64 -31.60
CA GLU A 28 19.02 7.91 -32.81
C GLU A 28 20.45 7.36 -32.70
N GLY A 29 21.38 8.14 -32.14
CA GLY A 29 22.77 7.73 -31.94
C GLY A 29 23.01 6.66 -30.87
N LYS A 30 21.98 6.28 -30.09
CA LYS A 30 22.08 5.28 -29.01
C LYS A 30 21.21 4.04 -29.25
N ARG A 31 20.48 3.98 -30.37
CA ARG A 31 19.57 2.85 -30.67
C ARG A 31 20.29 1.53 -30.84
N THR A 32 21.58 1.55 -31.18
CA THR A 32 22.43 0.37 -31.32
C THR A 32 23.13 -0.03 -30.03
N GLU A 33 23.01 0.77 -28.96
CA GLU A 33 23.60 0.44 -27.66
C GLU A 33 22.65 -0.48 -26.87
N PHE A 34 23.15 -1.65 -26.47
CA PHE A 34 22.40 -2.59 -25.66
C PHE A 34 21.92 -1.94 -24.35
N ALA A 35 22.80 -1.22 -23.67
CA ALA A 35 22.49 -0.54 -22.40
C ALA A 35 21.37 0.51 -22.54
N ALA A 36 21.37 1.31 -23.61
CA ALA A 36 20.34 2.31 -23.85
C ALA A 36 18.97 1.68 -24.14
N THR A 37 18.95 0.55 -24.84
CA THR A 37 17.72 -0.22 -25.12
C THR A 37 17.18 -0.88 -23.87
N MET A 38 18.05 -1.47 -23.04
CA MET A 38 17.68 -2.04 -21.75
C MET A 38 17.16 -0.99 -20.77
N ASP A 39 17.82 0.16 -20.64
CA ASP A 39 17.37 1.26 -19.77
C ASP A 39 16.03 1.83 -20.25
N ALA A 40 15.79 1.93 -21.57
CA ALA A 40 14.48 2.30 -22.11
C ALA A 40 13.38 1.26 -21.79
N LEU A 41 13.69 -0.04 -21.88
CA LEU A 41 12.79 -1.11 -21.43
C LEU A 41 12.51 -1.00 -19.93
N GLU A 42 13.54 -0.78 -19.10
CA GLU A 42 13.39 -0.64 -17.66
C GLU A 42 12.67 0.65 -17.26
N ARG A 43 12.75 1.73 -18.04
CA ARG A 43 11.95 2.93 -17.76
C ARG A 43 10.49 2.78 -18.18
N LYS A 44 10.22 2.12 -19.32
CA LYS A 44 8.84 1.93 -19.81
C LYS A 44 8.12 0.77 -19.11
N TYR A 45 8.85 -0.27 -18.74
CA TYR A 45 8.31 -1.52 -18.17
C TYR A 45 8.94 -1.93 -16.84
N GLY A 46 10.13 -1.41 -16.52
CA GLY A 46 10.81 -1.69 -15.27
C GLY A 46 10.16 -0.98 -14.08
N SER A 47 10.26 -1.66 -12.95
CA SER A 47 9.08 -2.00 -12.18
C SER A 47 9.01 -1.30 -10.83
N LYS A 48 9.59 -0.10 -10.65
CA LYS A 48 9.42 0.61 -9.37
C LYS A 48 7.95 0.99 -9.13
N HIS A 49 7.33 1.66 -10.11
CA HIS A 49 5.92 2.04 -10.01
C HIS A 49 4.99 0.82 -10.04
N VAL A 50 5.30 -0.20 -10.85
CA VAL A 50 4.51 -1.45 -10.88
C VAL A 50 4.56 -2.16 -9.53
N LYS A 51 5.74 -2.23 -8.91
CA LYS A 51 5.94 -2.80 -7.57
C LYS A 51 5.15 -2.03 -6.52
N GLU A 52 5.31 -0.71 -6.48
CA GLU A 52 4.63 0.17 -5.52
C GLU A 52 3.09 0.14 -5.66
N VAL A 53 2.59 0.21 -6.90
CA VAL A 53 1.15 0.13 -7.19
C VAL A 53 0.61 -1.25 -6.83
N SER A 54 1.30 -2.33 -7.21
CA SER A 54 0.86 -3.69 -6.89
C SER A 54 0.87 -3.96 -5.39
N HIS A 55 1.84 -3.40 -4.65
CA HIS A 55 1.85 -3.42 -3.20
C HIS A 55 0.60 -2.76 -2.60
N LEU A 56 0.27 -1.56 -3.09
CA LEU A 56 -0.90 -0.82 -2.63
C LEU A 56 -2.20 -1.57 -2.96
N GLU A 57 -2.32 -2.10 -4.18
CA GLU A 57 -3.44 -2.91 -4.62
C GLU A 57 -3.60 -4.14 -3.74
N LEU A 58 -2.53 -4.94 -3.56
CA LEU A 58 -2.54 -6.14 -2.72
C LEU A 58 -2.94 -5.82 -1.27
N SER A 59 -2.41 -4.74 -0.69
CA SER A 59 -2.69 -4.37 0.70
C SER A 59 -4.15 -4.01 0.96
N SER A 60 -4.85 -3.52 -0.06
CA SER A 60 -6.25 -3.08 0.01
C SER A 60 -7.23 -4.08 -0.57
N ARG A 61 -6.73 -5.20 -1.09
CA ARG A 61 -7.49 -6.22 -1.80
C ARG A 61 -8.28 -7.09 -0.81
N CYS A 62 -9.58 -7.22 -1.06
CA CYS A 62 -10.48 -8.18 -0.42
C CYS A 62 -11.38 -8.80 -1.49
N GLN A 63 -11.84 -10.04 -1.30
CA GLN A 63 -12.76 -10.75 -2.18
C GLN A 63 -14.06 -9.95 -2.36
N LYS A 64 -14.50 -9.75 -3.60
CA LYS A 64 -15.75 -9.03 -3.92
C LYS A 64 -16.98 -9.93 -3.70
N LEU A 65 -18.16 -9.34 -3.53
CA LEU A 65 -19.42 -10.06 -3.29
C LEU A 65 -19.71 -11.16 -4.33
N ASN A 66 -19.47 -10.86 -5.61
CA ASN A 66 -19.75 -11.76 -6.74
C ASN A 66 -18.48 -12.42 -7.30
N GLU A 67 -17.39 -12.42 -6.54
CA GLU A 67 -16.12 -12.97 -6.97
C GLU A 67 -15.91 -14.36 -6.36
N ARG A 68 -15.63 -15.35 -7.21
CA ARG A 68 -15.32 -16.71 -6.77
C ARG A 68 -13.96 -16.72 -6.06
N ILE A 69 -13.80 -17.65 -5.12
CA ILE A 69 -12.55 -17.82 -4.36
C ILE A 69 -11.36 -18.03 -5.30
N GLN A 70 -11.56 -18.76 -6.40
CA GLN A 70 -10.53 -19.05 -7.40
C GLN A 70 -10.06 -17.81 -8.15
N ASP A 71 -11.00 -16.95 -8.58
CA ASP A 71 -10.68 -15.71 -9.29
C ASP A 71 -9.94 -14.75 -8.35
N TYR A 72 -10.40 -14.64 -7.10
CA TYR A 72 -9.75 -13.89 -6.05
C TYR A 72 -8.33 -14.39 -5.78
N ALA A 73 -8.13 -15.70 -5.62
CA ALA A 73 -6.81 -16.30 -5.38
C ALA A 73 -5.84 -16.08 -6.55
N THR A 74 -6.33 -16.17 -7.78
CA THR A 74 -5.56 -15.87 -8.98
C THR A 74 -5.05 -14.43 -8.96
N GLU A 75 -5.91 -13.49 -8.57
CA GLU A 75 -5.55 -12.09 -8.47
C GLU A 75 -4.57 -11.80 -7.34
N ILE A 76 -4.73 -12.44 -6.17
CA ILE A 76 -3.76 -12.35 -5.07
C ILE A 76 -2.38 -12.87 -5.52
N LYS A 77 -2.34 -14.02 -6.21
CA LYS A 77 -1.09 -14.57 -6.75
C LYS A 77 -0.45 -13.59 -7.74
N ARG A 78 -1.22 -13.02 -8.67
CA ARG A 78 -0.72 -12.05 -9.65
C ARG A 78 -0.13 -10.82 -8.96
N LEU A 79 -0.89 -10.20 -8.05
CA LEU A 79 -0.47 -9.00 -7.32
C LEU A 79 0.76 -9.23 -6.44
N ALA A 80 0.83 -10.36 -5.73
CA ALA A 80 1.99 -10.70 -4.90
C ALA A 80 3.27 -10.84 -5.73
N ASN A 81 3.21 -11.51 -6.89
CA ASN A 81 4.37 -11.65 -7.77
C ASN A 81 4.86 -10.31 -8.33
N LEU A 82 3.96 -9.35 -8.56
CA LEU A 82 4.32 -8.01 -9.02
C LEU A 82 4.81 -7.10 -7.89
N ALA A 83 4.20 -7.21 -6.71
CA ALA A 83 4.56 -6.43 -5.53
C ALA A 83 5.93 -6.84 -4.95
N TYR A 84 6.28 -8.12 -5.04
CA TYR A 84 7.47 -8.67 -4.37
C TYR A 84 8.45 -9.30 -5.36
N ILE A 85 8.67 -8.65 -6.51
CA ILE A 85 9.70 -9.06 -7.48
C ILE A 85 11.07 -9.13 -6.78
N GLY A 86 11.74 -10.27 -6.91
CA GLY A 86 13.07 -10.53 -6.34
C GLY A 86 13.08 -11.04 -4.90
N VAL A 87 11.91 -11.21 -4.27
CA VAL A 87 11.80 -11.82 -2.93
C VAL A 87 11.86 -13.36 -3.05
N PRO A 88 12.51 -14.06 -2.10
CA PRO A 88 12.50 -15.53 -2.06
C PRO A 88 11.08 -16.13 -2.07
N ASP A 89 10.93 -17.27 -2.74
CA ASP A 89 9.60 -17.87 -2.98
C ASP A 89 8.92 -18.34 -1.69
N ASP A 90 9.67 -18.80 -0.69
CA ASP A 90 9.16 -19.20 0.62
C ASP A 90 8.51 -18.02 1.37
N VAL A 91 9.15 -16.86 1.34
CA VAL A 91 8.60 -15.62 1.92
C VAL A 91 7.39 -15.16 1.11
N LEU A 92 7.46 -15.27 -0.21
CA LEU A 92 6.36 -14.90 -1.10
C LEU A 92 5.13 -15.78 -0.90
N GLU A 93 5.29 -17.09 -0.69
CA GLU A 93 4.21 -18.02 -0.36
C GLU A 93 3.50 -17.58 0.92
N ARG A 94 4.24 -17.22 1.96
CA ARG A 94 3.65 -16.70 3.20
C ARG A 94 2.85 -15.42 2.98
N LEU A 95 3.38 -14.49 2.19
CA LEU A 95 2.71 -13.23 1.86
C LEU A 95 1.42 -13.45 1.06
N LYS A 96 1.42 -14.39 0.10
CA LYS A 96 0.22 -14.78 -0.66
C LYS A 96 -0.85 -15.35 0.28
N ILE A 97 -0.47 -16.24 1.19
CA ILE A 97 -1.38 -16.86 2.17
C ILE A 97 -2.00 -15.80 3.07
N ASP A 98 -1.18 -14.94 3.68
CA ASP A 98 -1.67 -13.92 4.62
C ASP A 98 -2.61 -12.92 3.92
N ALA A 99 -2.27 -12.47 2.70
CA ALA A 99 -3.12 -11.59 1.91
C ALA A 99 -4.45 -12.26 1.52
N PHE A 100 -4.39 -13.50 1.05
CA PHE A 100 -5.58 -14.26 0.67
C PHE A 100 -6.53 -14.44 1.84
N VAL A 101 -6.07 -15.01 2.95
CA VAL A 101 -6.95 -15.31 4.08
C VAL A 101 -7.50 -14.03 4.72
N LYS A 102 -6.68 -12.99 4.88
CA LYS A 102 -7.13 -11.68 5.41
C LYS A 102 -8.28 -11.10 4.58
N GLY A 103 -8.18 -11.20 3.25
CA GLY A 103 -9.17 -10.62 2.34
C GLY A 103 -10.33 -11.53 1.95
N LEU A 104 -10.41 -12.77 2.46
CA LEU A 104 -11.59 -13.63 2.25
C LEU A 104 -12.87 -12.94 2.78
N ARG A 105 -13.98 -13.11 2.08
CA ARG A 105 -15.27 -12.50 2.46
C ARG A 105 -15.99 -13.30 3.55
N ASP A 106 -16.09 -14.61 3.37
CA ASP A 106 -16.76 -15.49 4.31
C ASP A 106 -15.98 -15.56 5.65
N ALA A 107 -16.63 -15.13 6.73
CA ALA A 107 -16.02 -15.02 8.05
C ALA A 107 -15.67 -16.39 8.65
N GLU A 108 -16.50 -17.41 8.42
CA GLU A 108 -16.26 -18.77 8.91
C GLU A 108 -15.11 -19.41 8.14
N LEU A 109 -15.07 -19.20 6.82
CA LEU A 109 -13.97 -19.66 5.98
C LEU A 109 -12.64 -19.00 6.35
N LYS A 110 -12.66 -17.68 6.57
CA LYS A 110 -11.50 -16.91 7.05
C LYS A 110 -10.99 -17.45 8.38
N LYS A 111 -11.89 -17.67 9.33
CA LYS A 111 -11.57 -18.23 10.65
C LYS A 111 -10.99 -19.64 10.52
N ALA A 112 -11.62 -20.51 9.74
CA ALA A 112 -11.15 -21.88 9.50
C ALA A 112 -9.73 -21.89 8.91
N ALA A 113 -9.47 -21.05 7.91
CA ALA A 113 -8.16 -20.93 7.28
C ALA A 113 -7.10 -20.34 8.22
N TRP A 114 -7.45 -19.41 9.12
CA TRP A 114 -6.54 -18.92 10.17
C TRP A 114 -6.20 -19.98 11.20
N THR A 115 -7.18 -20.80 11.60
CA THR A 115 -6.95 -21.87 12.60
C THR A 115 -6.24 -23.09 12.03
N SER A 116 -6.21 -23.24 10.71
CA SER A 116 -5.62 -24.39 10.00
C SER A 116 -4.61 -23.94 8.94
N PRO A 117 -3.50 -23.28 9.32
CA PRO A 117 -2.52 -22.78 8.36
C PRO A 117 -1.94 -23.92 7.52
N LYS A 118 -1.78 -23.67 6.22
CA LYS A 118 -1.10 -24.59 5.30
C LYS A 118 0.26 -24.03 4.91
N PRO A 119 1.25 -24.88 4.60
CA PRO A 119 2.59 -24.45 4.23
C PRO A 119 2.63 -23.71 2.89
N THR A 120 1.73 -24.03 1.95
CA THR A 120 1.71 -23.42 0.62
C THR A 120 0.39 -22.71 0.32
N PHE A 121 0.47 -21.74 -0.60
CA PHE A 121 -0.68 -21.01 -1.10
C PHE A 121 -1.68 -21.95 -1.78
N THR A 122 -1.18 -22.88 -2.59
CA THR A 122 -2.00 -23.87 -3.30
C THR A 122 -2.77 -24.77 -2.34
N GLU A 123 -2.13 -25.25 -1.28
CA GLU A 123 -2.80 -26.05 -0.25
C GLU A 123 -3.83 -25.22 0.54
N THR A 124 -3.51 -23.94 0.84
CA THR A 124 -4.45 -23.03 1.49
C THR A 124 -5.70 -22.81 0.62
N LEU A 125 -5.52 -22.62 -0.69
CA LEU A 125 -6.62 -22.51 -1.64
C LEU A 125 -7.45 -23.80 -1.70
N GLY A 126 -6.80 -24.96 -1.79
CA GLY A 126 -7.47 -26.27 -1.79
C GLY A 126 -8.29 -26.51 -0.51
N PHE A 127 -7.74 -26.13 0.64
CA PHE A 127 -8.43 -26.15 1.92
C PHE A 127 -9.68 -25.25 1.90
N ALA A 128 -9.55 -24.01 1.43
CA ALA A 128 -10.65 -23.07 1.36
C ALA A 128 -11.80 -23.56 0.46
N LEU A 129 -11.46 -24.13 -0.71
CA LEU A 129 -12.45 -24.70 -1.63
C LEU A 129 -13.18 -25.90 -1.03
N THR A 130 -12.45 -26.75 -0.29
CA THR A 130 -13.03 -27.91 0.40
C THR A 130 -14.01 -27.46 1.48
N GLN A 131 -13.65 -26.43 2.25
CA GLN A 131 -14.48 -25.87 3.31
C GLN A 131 -15.73 -25.18 2.74
N GLU A 132 -15.61 -24.44 1.62
CA GLU A 132 -16.75 -23.85 0.91
C GLU A 132 -17.75 -24.94 0.48
N ALA A 133 -17.26 -26.01 -0.15
CA ALA A 133 -18.10 -27.13 -0.56
C ALA A 133 -18.75 -27.86 0.63
N ALA A 134 -18.01 -28.08 1.72
CA ALA A 134 -18.53 -28.73 2.92
C ALA A 134 -19.65 -27.93 3.60
N SER A 135 -19.54 -26.60 3.63
CA SER A 135 -20.57 -25.72 4.19
C SER A 135 -21.91 -25.82 3.44
N VAL A 136 -21.89 -25.98 2.12
CA VAL A 136 -23.11 -26.20 1.31
C VAL A 136 -23.78 -27.52 1.68
N LEU A 137 -22.99 -28.57 1.87
CA LEU A 137 -23.50 -29.89 2.26
C LEU A 137 -24.08 -29.89 3.68
N TRP A 138 -23.41 -29.23 4.63
CA TRP A 138 -23.88 -29.11 6.01
C TRP A 138 -25.20 -28.35 6.09
N THR A 139 -25.28 -27.18 5.46
CA THR A 139 -26.50 -26.35 5.47
C THR A 139 -27.69 -27.05 4.82
N SER A 140 -27.45 -27.91 3.84
CA SER A 140 -28.50 -28.74 3.21
C SER A 140 -29.00 -29.86 4.13
N SER A 141 -28.17 -30.34 5.07
CA SER A 141 -28.53 -31.40 6.02
C SER A 141 -29.31 -30.86 7.23
N MET A 142 -29.09 -29.59 7.60
CA MET A 142 -29.82 -28.94 8.70
C MET A 142 -31.04 -28.19 8.16
N LYS A 143 -32.19 -28.87 8.09
CA LYS A 143 -33.50 -28.23 7.80
C LYS A 143 -33.95 -27.38 9.00
N VAL A 144 -33.26 -26.27 9.25
CA VAL A 144 -33.63 -25.29 10.27
C VAL A 144 -34.79 -24.47 9.70
N ARG A 145 -35.92 -24.41 10.42
CA ARG A 145 -37.02 -23.47 10.13
C ARG A 145 -36.45 -22.05 10.19
N ARG A 146 -36.15 -21.46 9.02
CA ARG A 146 -35.65 -20.11 8.90
C ARG A 146 -36.79 -19.14 9.16
N THR A 147 -36.71 -18.36 10.25
CA THR A 147 -37.37 -17.06 10.30
C THR A 147 -36.61 -16.17 9.33
N GLU A 148 -37.28 -15.65 8.31
CA GLU A 148 -36.67 -14.74 7.34
C GLU A 148 -36.24 -13.46 8.05
N VAL A 149 -34.95 -13.34 8.33
CA VAL A 149 -34.34 -12.04 8.58
C VAL A 149 -33.74 -11.60 7.24
N SER A 150 -34.52 -10.81 6.52
CA SER A 150 -34.02 -10.01 5.42
C SER A 150 -33.25 -8.85 6.02
N SER A 151 -31.93 -8.91 6.02
CA SER A 151 -31.08 -7.73 6.21
C SER A 151 -29.70 -8.06 5.67
N GLU A 152 -29.37 -7.54 4.50
CA GLU A 152 -28.68 -6.25 4.33
C GLU A 152 -27.18 -6.50 4.27
N SER A 153 -26.53 -5.79 3.35
CA SER A 153 -25.07 -5.75 3.16
C SER A 153 -24.31 -5.93 4.48
N ASP A 154 -23.39 -6.89 4.50
CA ASP A 154 -22.60 -7.25 5.66
C ASP A 154 -21.99 -5.98 6.28
N ILE A 155 -22.34 -5.69 7.54
CA ILE A 155 -21.97 -4.44 8.23
C ILE A 155 -20.44 -4.26 8.18
N SER A 156 -19.68 -5.35 8.20
CA SER A 156 -18.22 -5.35 8.05
C SER A 156 -17.75 -4.80 6.70
N ASP A 157 -18.45 -5.09 5.60
CA ASP A 157 -18.09 -4.63 4.27
C ASP A 157 -18.44 -3.15 4.08
N VAL A 158 -19.58 -2.71 4.61
CA VAL A 158 -19.97 -1.30 4.67
C VAL A 158 -18.99 -0.52 5.54
N VAL A 159 -18.60 -1.05 6.70
CA VAL A 159 -17.62 -0.43 7.60
C VAL A 159 -16.23 -0.39 6.92
N CYS A 160 -15.78 -1.45 6.28
CA CYS A 160 -14.50 -1.46 5.57
C CYS A 160 -14.50 -0.49 4.37
N ALA A 161 -15.61 -0.37 3.64
CA ALA A 161 -15.76 0.60 2.56
C ALA A 161 -15.78 2.05 3.11
N ALA A 162 -16.56 2.30 4.16
CA ALA A 162 -16.71 3.60 4.80
C ALA A 162 -15.40 4.09 5.45
N VAL A 163 -14.68 3.22 6.18
CA VAL A 163 -13.37 3.55 6.75
C VAL A 163 -12.38 3.91 5.64
N ARG A 164 -12.36 3.16 4.53
CA ARG A 164 -11.52 3.47 3.37
C ARG A 164 -11.89 4.80 2.72
N GLN A 165 -13.18 5.16 2.68
CA GLN A 165 -13.65 6.45 2.16
C GLN A 165 -13.25 7.62 3.08
N VAL A 166 -13.47 7.51 4.40
CA VAL A 166 -13.09 8.53 5.39
C VAL A 166 -11.59 8.80 5.37
N LEU A 167 -10.75 7.76 5.25
CA LEU A 167 -9.29 7.91 5.14
C LEU A 167 -8.85 8.66 3.86
N ARG A 168 -9.60 8.53 2.76
CA ARG A 168 -9.34 9.27 1.51
C ARG A 168 -9.79 10.73 1.60
N GLU A 169 -10.91 10.99 2.24
CA GLU A 169 -11.47 12.34 2.43
C GLU A 169 -10.65 13.15 3.44
N ASN A 170 -10.12 12.52 4.50
CA ASN A 170 -9.26 13.20 5.49
C ASN A 170 -7.93 13.69 4.91
N LYS A 171 -7.45 13.14 3.79
CA LYS A 171 -6.28 13.68 3.07
C LYS A 171 -6.58 14.97 2.30
N ARG A 172 -7.86 15.33 2.12
CA ARG A 172 -8.32 16.52 1.37
C ARG A 172 -8.73 17.70 2.25
N MET A 173 -8.72 17.56 3.58
CA MET A 173 -9.06 18.64 4.50
C MET A 173 -7.80 19.38 4.97
N PRO A 174 -7.68 20.70 4.77
CA PRO A 174 -6.57 21.45 5.34
C PRO A 174 -6.69 21.42 6.87
N ALA A 175 -5.62 21.00 7.56
CA ALA A 175 -5.50 20.86 9.02
C ALA A 175 -5.86 22.11 9.85
N SER A 176 -6.19 23.21 9.18
CA SER A 176 -6.62 24.50 9.73
C SER A 176 -8.09 24.51 10.21
N LYS A 177 -9.00 23.75 9.59
CA LYS A 177 -10.46 23.91 9.87
C LYS A 177 -10.98 23.15 11.10
N THR A 178 -10.28 22.15 11.61
CA THR A 178 -10.71 21.34 12.77
C THR A 178 -9.96 21.67 14.07
N ARG A 179 -8.89 22.46 14.01
CA ARG A 179 -8.12 22.84 15.20
C ARG A 179 -8.81 24.00 15.93
N LYS A 180 -9.27 23.72 17.15
CA LYS A 180 -9.82 24.73 18.06
C LYS A 180 -8.68 25.56 18.64
N CYS A 181 -8.86 26.87 18.74
CA CYS A 181 -7.93 27.75 19.43
C CYS A 181 -7.80 27.34 20.91
N TYR A 182 -6.59 27.08 21.39
CA TYR A 182 -6.36 26.67 22.79
C TYR A 182 -6.72 27.74 23.83
N ALA A 183 -6.91 29.01 23.41
CA ALA A 183 -7.28 30.10 24.31
C ALA A 183 -8.80 30.30 24.46
N CYS A 184 -9.59 30.11 23.38
CA CYS A 184 -11.04 30.38 23.40
C CYS A 184 -11.90 29.22 22.91
N GLN A 185 -11.28 28.09 22.55
CA GLN A 185 -11.87 26.88 21.99
C GLN A 185 -12.71 27.06 20.71
N LYS A 186 -12.67 28.24 20.08
CA LYS A 186 -13.31 28.49 18.78
C LYS A 186 -12.39 28.08 17.62
N PRO A 187 -12.91 27.45 16.56
CA PRO A 187 -12.12 27.11 15.37
C PRO A 187 -11.80 28.34 14.51
N GLY A 188 -10.93 28.18 13.51
CA GLY A 188 -10.69 29.19 12.48
C GLY A 188 -9.54 30.17 12.73
N HIS A 189 -8.77 30.02 13.80
CA HIS A 189 -7.55 30.81 14.08
C HIS A 189 -6.63 30.09 15.08
N PHE A 190 -5.35 30.44 15.11
CA PHE A 190 -4.41 29.94 16.14
C PHE A 190 -4.50 30.75 17.43
N ALA A 191 -4.05 30.19 18.57
CA ALA A 191 -4.10 30.88 19.87
C ALA A 191 -3.38 32.25 19.87
N ARG A 192 -2.35 32.40 19.05
CA ARG A 192 -1.61 33.65 18.81
C ARG A 192 -2.41 34.73 18.06
N GLU A 193 -3.44 34.35 17.33
CA GLU A 193 -4.29 35.22 16.51
C GLU A 193 -5.67 35.48 17.20
N CYS A 194 -5.80 35.10 18.47
CA CYS A 194 -7.06 35.13 19.19
C CYS A 194 -7.43 36.54 19.67
N ARG A 195 -8.37 37.19 18.97
CA ARG A 195 -8.90 38.51 19.35
C ARG A 195 -9.61 38.56 20.70
N ALA A 196 -10.01 37.42 21.26
CA ALA A 196 -10.68 37.35 22.57
C ALA A 196 -9.74 37.69 23.75
N LYS A 197 -8.41 37.60 23.58
CA LYS A 197 -7.43 37.95 24.61
C LYS A 197 -7.06 39.44 24.67
N HIS A 198 -7.51 40.28 23.73
CA HIS A 198 -7.17 41.71 23.69
C HIS A 198 -8.15 42.61 24.46
N LYS A 199 -8.70 42.13 25.58
CA LYS A 199 -9.38 42.98 26.58
C LYS A 199 -8.82 42.65 27.97
N GLY A 200 -7.61 43.14 28.26
CA GLY A 200 -7.04 43.10 29.60
C GLY A 200 -5.51 43.09 29.61
N SER A 201 -4.96 44.26 29.91
CA SER A 201 -3.58 44.58 30.33
C SER A 201 -2.41 44.35 29.35
N TYR A 202 -1.77 45.48 29.06
CA TYR A 202 -0.38 45.64 28.66
C TYR A 202 0.59 44.94 29.63
N SER A 203 1.83 44.73 29.18
CA SER A 203 3.01 44.25 29.93
C SER A 203 3.12 42.73 30.06
N THR A 204 4.20 42.03 29.72
CA THR A 204 5.59 42.37 29.37
C THR A 204 6.17 41.14 28.68
N SER A 205 6.93 41.33 27.61
CA SER A 205 7.80 40.28 27.05
C SER A 205 8.76 39.78 28.13
N PRO A 206 8.93 38.47 28.35
CA PRO A 206 10.10 37.95 29.04
C PRO A 206 11.22 37.77 28.02
N THR A 207 12.05 38.80 27.84
CA THR A 207 13.45 38.61 27.46
C THR A 207 14.12 37.82 28.59
N ARG A 208 14.47 36.56 28.36
CA ARG A 208 15.55 35.91 29.11
C ARG A 208 16.83 36.14 28.33
N ASN A 209 17.54 37.20 28.74
CA ASN A 209 18.98 37.28 28.56
C ASN A 209 19.62 36.12 29.31
N VAL A 210 20.57 35.49 28.63
CA VAL A 210 21.56 34.55 29.15
C VAL A 210 22.50 35.33 30.06
N SER A 211 22.79 34.79 31.24
CA SER A 211 23.93 35.21 32.05
C SER A 211 24.77 33.98 32.36
N GLU A 212 25.96 34.01 31.77
CA GLU A 212 27.05 33.04 31.81
C GLU A 212 27.60 32.78 33.20
N GLY A 213 28.31 31.66 33.33
CA GLY A 213 29.21 31.42 34.44
C GLY A 213 29.84 30.02 34.43
N ALA A 214 30.65 29.70 33.42
CA ALA A 214 31.67 28.65 33.52
C ALA A 214 32.85 28.98 32.61
N SER A 215 33.80 29.70 33.21
CA SER A 215 35.25 29.62 33.11
C SER A 215 35.93 29.18 31.80
N GLU A 216 36.72 30.12 31.30
CA GLU A 216 38.13 29.99 30.90
C GLU A 216 38.49 28.98 29.81
N ILE A 217 38.67 29.49 28.58
CA ILE A 217 39.76 29.06 27.72
C ILE A 217 40.32 30.30 27.00
N SER A 218 41.52 30.72 27.38
CA SER A 218 42.26 31.79 26.71
C SER A 218 42.73 31.33 25.33
N HIS A 219 42.49 32.19 24.33
CA HIS A 219 43.13 32.16 23.02
C HIS A 219 44.54 32.73 23.13
N GLU A 220 45.52 32.13 22.45
CA GLU A 220 46.52 32.93 21.74
C GLU A 220 47.06 32.21 20.51
N GLN A 221 47.14 32.97 19.42
CA GLN A 221 47.78 32.64 18.15
C GLN A 221 49.31 32.66 18.34
N ALA A 222 50.06 31.87 17.58
CA ALA A 222 51.19 32.36 16.77
C ALA A 222 51.91 31.21 16.08
N LEU A 223 52.41 31.52 14.88
CA LEU A 223 53.29 30.71 14.07
C LEU A 223 54.59 30.32 14.80
N ASN A 224 55.01 29.07 14.60
CA ASN A 224 56.27 28.74 13.93
C ASN A 224 56.15 27.34 13.30
#